data_AF-A0AAD7YCG1-F1
#
_entry.id   AF-A0AAD7YCG1-F1
#
_cell.length_a   1.000
_cell.length_b   1.000
_cell.length_c   1.000
_cell.angle_alpha   90.00
_cell.angle_beta   90.00
_cell.angle_gamma   90.00
#
_symmetry.space_group_name_H-M   'P 1'
#
loop_
_entity.id
_entity.type
_entity.pdbx_description
1 polymer ?
#
loop_
_entity_poly.entity_id
_entity_poly.type
_entity_poly.pdbx_seq_one_letter_code
_entity_poly.pdbx_strand_id
1 'polypeptide(L)'
;MGSLAHWSYIIGNALSPENPERGIILSGVDKNSHSVCSVFVKFQLLLFLSVKRMGNTSKKLAAKCTLLTKDEQKYIANTFRAASKNSDKIKEEDLIVSGTLDAVLLEKFWGPQIDPRLAQYLTNFLFGFGPNKAPSCDFNKFAELYVYNVRGTTDERMKMLYNSLGMVYDDTLPYQLLREYCESIASTYIKVLKAANSSRSKHWINKGFRGRASHVQALGEAIAASVEGDADVTINSCSETQLNKWLQNNVLLQQMVEAVFVNLYGINKPSEENTGAVARSEPVLLPMPLGLDAMPDYPAFIDLSHIVWLNSHIPKKHQDKWRFLFSSHIHGESFSTMTGRIIDQGPSLVIIEDNSGYIFGGYASVSWSFGPNFVGTDDAFLFTLAPKMRVYPASNFNSHFQYINHHAKTLPNGLIMGGQFHFGGIWVDGDPFGQGSCAESCSTFRGYKRLSKEPAFRIKSLEVWGVGEKPLSDKDSDERDISVLDVNPEAKAILDMAGRTRHSEGIREPPPL
;
A
#
# COMPACT_ATOMS: atom_id res chain seq x y z
N MET A 1 48.47 31.72 -7.48
CA MET A 1 47.50 30.64 -7.79
C MET A 1 48.14 29.26 -8.02
N GLY A 2 49.46 29.06 -7.91
CA GLY A 2 50.10 27.73 -8.11
C GLY A 2 50.37 26.88 -6.85
N SER A 3 50.13 27.40 -5.64
CA SER A 3 50.52 26.72 -4.39
C SER A 3 49.45 25.76 -3.85
N LEU A 4 48.16 26.11 -3.93
CA LEU A 4 47.07 25.29 -3.38
C LEU A 4 46.88 23.93 -4.08
N ALA A 5 47.11 23.86 -5.40
CA ALA A 5 46.98 22.62 -6.16
C ALA A 5 48.08 21.59 -5.82
N HIS A 6 49.28 22.06 -5.44
CA HIS A 6 50.40 21.19 -5.09
C HIS A 6 50.21 20.53 -3.72
N TRP A 7 49.58 21.23 -2.77
CA TRP A 7 49.27 20.69 -1.43
C TRP A 7 48.12 19.68 -1.45
N SER A 8 47.10 19.88 -2.30
CA SER A 8 46.02 18.89 -2.47
C SER A 8 46.52 17.55 -3.04
N TYR A 9 47.56 17.57 -3.89
CA TYR A 9 48.13 16.36 -4.49
C TYR A 9 48.98 15.54 -3.49
N ILE A 10 49.71 16.22 -2.59
CA ILE A 10 50.54 15.56 -1.57
C ILE A 10 49.68 14.92 -0.48
N ILE A 11 48.55 15.55 -0.10
CA ILE A 11 47.64 15.02 0.92
C ILE A 11 46.77 13.87 0.36
N GLY A 12 46.43 13.90 -0.93
CA GLY A 12 45.67 12.84 -1.59
C GLY A 12 46.38 11.48 -1.63
N ASN A 13 47.71 11.46 -1.71
CA ASN A 13 48.50 10.22 -1.76
C ASN A 13 48.87 9.64 -0.37
N ALA A 14 48.56 10.32 0.73
CA ALA A 14 48.88 9.85 2.08
C ALA A 14 47.73 9.11 2.79
N LEU A 15 46.56 9.00 2.15
CA LEU A 15 45.33 8.40 2.73
C LEU A 15 44.92 7.09 2.03
N SER A 16 45.88 6.33 1.48
CA SER A 16 45.65 4.94 1.07
C SER A 16 45.71 4.00 2.29
N PRO A 17 44.85 2.96 2.42
CA PRO A 17 44.68 2.21 3.68
C PRO A 17 45.80 1.23 4.07
N GLU A 18 46.96 1.21 3.39
CA GLU A 18 47.87 0.04 3.46
C GLU A 18 49.19 0.17 4.26
N ASN A 19 49.48 1.25 5.00
CA ASN A 19 50.60 1.18 5.98
C ASN A 19 50.62 2.33 7.01
N PRO A 20 50.48 2.07 8.33
CA PRO A 20 50.41 3.11 9.35
C PRO A 20 51.78 3.64 9.86
N GLU A 21 52.92 3.12 9.38
CA GLU A 21 54.25 3.53 9.86
C GLU A 21 55.10 4.21 8.79
N ARG A 22 54.83 5.49 8.51
CA ARG A 22 55.85 6.43 8.01
C ARG A 22 55.71 7.77 8.71
N GLY A 23 56.65 8.05 9.61
CA GLY A 23 56.82 9.38 10.20
C GLY A 23 57.15 10.42 9.12
N ILE A 24 56.46 11.56 9.18
CA ILE A 24 56.69 12.68 8.27
C ILE A 24 57.94 13.44 8.74
N ILE A 25 59.06 13.29 8.02
CA ILE A 25 60.22 14.19 8.15
C ILE A 25 60.04 15.34 7.16
N LEU A 26 59.71 16.53 7.67
CA LEU A 26 59.72 17.76 6.88
C LEU A 26 61.12 18.40 6.98
N SER A 27 61.97 18.15 5.99
CA SER A 27 63.19 18.92 5.80
C SER A 27 62.93 20.07 4.82
N GLY A 28 63.00 21.31 5.32
CA GLY A 28 63.15 22.52 4.50
C GLY A 28 61.86 23.31 4.24
N VAL A 29 61.32 23.99 5.25
CA VAL A 29 60.44 25.16 5.06
C VAL A 29 60.68 26.18 6.18
N ASP A 30 60.78 27.45 5.81
CA ASP A 30 61.05 28.61 6.66
C ASP A 30 60.15 28.75 7.91
N LYS A 31 60.78 29.23 8.99
CA LYS A 31 60.26 29.30 10.37
C LYS A 31 59.01 30.17 10.60
N ASN A 32 58.48 30.87 9.59
CA ASN A 32 57.31 31.74 9.71
C ASN A 32 55.96 31.11 9.27
N SER A 33 55.95 29.90 8.70
CA SER A 33 54.71 29.24 8.25
C SER A 33 54.10 28.25 9.26
N HIS A 34 54.83 27.93 10.34
CA HIS A 34 54.42 26.93 11.34
C HIS A 34 53.15 27.30 12.12
N SER A 35 52.88 28.60 12.32
CA SER A 35 51.70 29.05 13.08
C SER A 35 50.41 28.83 12.29
N VAL A 36 50.39 29.18 11.01
CA VAL A 36 49.17 29.11 10.18
C VAL A 36 48.83 27.66 9.82
N CYS A 37 49.83 26.83 9.52
CA CYS A 37 49.60 25.42 9.18
C CYS A 37 49.20 24.57 10.41
N SER A 38 49.76 24.86 11.59
CA SER A 38 49.37 24.19 12.84
C SER A 38 47.94 24.54 13.27
N VAL A 39 47.53 25.79 13.08
CA VAL A 39 46.16 26.24 13.36
C VAL A 39 45.17 25.63 12.38
N PHE A 40 45.46 25.58 11.08
CA PHE A 40 44.57 24.97 10.07
C PHE A 40 44.39 23.46 10.27
N VAL A 41 45.48 22.73 10.57
CA VAL A 41 45.42 21.28 10.86
C VAL A 41 44.71 21.03 12.19
N LYS A 42 44.92 21.84 13.23
CA LYS A 42 44.12 21.75 14.48
C LYS A 42 42.65 22.06 14.23
N PHE A 43 42.32 23.03 13.38
CA PHE A 43 40.94 23.40 13.07
C PHE A 43 40.25 22.30 12.26
N GLN A 44 40.92 21.70 11.28
CA GLN A 44 40.41 20.54 10.54
C GLN A 44 40.32 19.29 11.41
N LEU A 45 41.27 19.04 12.32
CA LEU A 45 41.20 17.92 13.26
C LEU A 45 40.11 18.13 14.32
N LEU A 46 39.89 19.36 14.78
CA LEU A 46 38.77 19.74 15.64
C LEU A 46 37.43 19.67 14.90
N LEU A 47 37.37 20.04 13.62
CA LEU A 47 36.19 19.84 12.78
C LEU A 47 35.93 18.34 12.57
N PHE A 48 36.96 17.54 12.28
CA PHE A 48 36.84 16.10 12.11
C PHE A 48 36.50 15.38 13.40
N LEU A 49 37.06 15.80 14.54
CA LEU A 49 36.74 15.30 15.88
C LEU A 49 35.38 15.81 16.36
N SER A 50 34.95 17.02 15.97
CA SER A 50 33.61 17.55 16.24
C SER A 50 32.58 16.78 15.40
N VAL A 51 32.84 16.53 14.11
CA VAL A 51 31.99 15.72 13.24
C VAL A 51 31.96 14.24 13.67
N LYS A 52 33.09 13.64 14.09
CA LYS A 52 33.12 12.29 14.69
C LYS A 52 32.51 12.22 16.10
N ARG A 53 32.58 13.28 16.91
CA ARG A 53 31.89 13.37 18.22
C ARG A 53 30.38 13.63 18.06
N MET A 54 29.97 14.40 17.06
CA MET A 54 28.57 14.74 16.75
C MET A 54 27.83 13.58 16.07
N GLY A 55 28.52 12.69 15.37
CA GLY A 55 27.95 11.46 14.80
C GLY A 55 27.44 10.42 15.82
N ASN A 56 27.39 10.73 17.12
CA ASN A 56 27.12 9.76 18.18
C ASN A 56 25.98 10.14 19.15
N THR A 57 25.49 11.38 19.18
CA THR A 57 24.46 11.80 20.17
C THR A 57 23.13 11.06 19.95
N SER A 58 22.56 11.11 18.75
CA SER A 58 21.30 10.43 18.42
C SER A 58 21.41 8.91 18.56
N LYS A 59 22.59 8.32 18.26
CA LYS A 59 22.84 6.88 18.44
C LYS A 59 22.85 6.50 19.93
N LYS A 60 23.47 7.31 20.78
CA LYS A 60 23.44 7.13 22.24
C LYS A 60 22.05 7.30 22.83
N LEU A 61 21.27 8.28 22.34
CA LEU A 61 19.89 8.49 22.75
C LEU A 61 19.03 7.28 22.35
N ALA A 62 19.16 6.80 21.12
CA ALA A 62 18.47 5.60 20.66
C ALA A 62 18.83 4.35 21.46
N ALA A 63 20.11 4.14 21.78
CA ALA A 63 20.56 3.01 22.59
C ALA A 63 20.01 3.03 24.03
N LYS A 64 19.65 4.20 24.56
CA LYS A 64 19.00 4.37 25.88
C LYS A 64 17.48 4.30 25.82
N CYS A 65 16.88 4.41 24.63
CA CYS A 65 15.44 4.40 24.46
C CYS A 65 14.92 2.97 24.57
N THR A 66 14.23 2.67 25.66
CA THR A 66 13.67 1.34 25.94
C THR A 66 12.52 0.96 25.00
N LEU A 67 11.92 1.96 24.35
CA LEU A 67 10.82 1.74 23.41
C LEU A 67 11.28 1.08 22.11
N LEU A 68 12.55 1.21 21.72
CA LEU A 68 13.04 0.81 20.38
C LEU A 68 13.71 -0.57 20.40
N THR A 69 13.40 -1.37 19.37
CA THR A 69 14.19 -2.57 19.06
C THR A 69 15.56 -2.20 18.51
N LYS A 70 16.53 -3.14 18.54
CA LYS A 70 17.89 -2.92 18.01
C LYS A 70 17.88 -2.48 16.53
N ASP A 71 17.00 -3.07 15.74
CA ASP A 71 16.90 -2.76 14.30
C ASP A 71 16.33 -1.36 14.06
N GLU A 72 15.37 -0.93 14.89
CA GLU A 72 14.76 0.40 14.80
C GLU A 72 15.72 1.51 15.20
N GLN A 73 16.58 1.28 16.22
CA GLN A 73 17.50 2.30 16.74
C GLN A 73 18.32 2.98 15.64
N LYS A 74 18.81 2.23 14.64
CA LYS A 74 19.58 2.80 13.51
C LYS A 74 18.76 3.83 12.74
N TYR A 75 17.56 3.47 12.33
CA TYR A 75 16.71 4.32 11.48
C TYR A 75 16.16 5.52 12.25
N ILE A 76 15.61 5.29 13.45
CA ILE A 76 15.07 6.38 14.28
C ILE A 76 16.17 7.37 14.67
N ALA A 77 17.38 6.90 15.02
CA ALA A 77 18.52 7.78 15.31
C ALA A 77 18.92 8.64 14.11
N ASN A 78 18.91 8.05 12.90
CA ASN A 78 19.29 8.77 11.68
C ASN A 78 18.25 9.84 11.33
N THR A 79 16.96 9.50 11.38
CA THR A 79 15.87 10.45 11.10
C THR A 79 15.82 11.55 12.15
N PHE A 80 15.97 11.22 13.44
CA PHE A 80 16.07 12.22 14.51
C PHE A 80 17.25 13.14 14.32
N ARG A 81 18.43 12.61 13.94
CA ARG A 81 19.63 13.42 13.68
C ARG A 81 19.40 14.45 12.58
N ALA A 82 18.72 14.04 11.51
CA ALA A 82 18.37 14.93 10.41
C ALA A 82 17.42 16.04 10.89
N ALA A 83 16.41 15.68 11.69
CA ALA A 83 15.46 16.62 12.28
C ALA A 83 16.12 17.61 13.25
N SER A 84 16.97 17.10 14.15
CA SER A 84 17.56 17.88 15.24
C SER A 84 18.81 18.65 14.83
N LYS A 85 19.26 18.53 13.57
CA LYS A 85 20.53 19.09 13.08
C LYS A 85 21.72 18.67 13.97
N ASN A 86 21.75 17.41 14.40
CA ASN A 86 22.69 16.81 15.37
C ASN A 86 22.55 17.27 16.85
N SER A 87 21.50 17.98 17.20
CA SER A 87 21.15 18.32 18.59
C SER A 87 20.56 17.11 19.34
N ASP A 88 20.46 17.21 20.67
CA ASP A 88 19.76 16.25 21.54
C ASP A 88 18.24 16.47 21.59
N LYS A 89 17.77 17.60 21.04
CA LYS A 89 16.35 17.95 20.89
C LYS A 89 16.06 18.54 19.51
N ILE A 90 14.85 18.30 19.00
CA ILE A 90 14.31 18.96 17.79
C ILE A 90 13.62 20.23 18.25
N LYS A 91 13.90 21.38 17.63
CA LYS A 91 13.17 22.61 17.94
C LYS A 91 12.01 22.80 16.99
N GLU A 92 10.94 23.43 17.47
CA GLU A 92 9.77 23.73 16.66
C GLU A 92 10.10 24.68 15.49
N GLU A 93 10.94 25.69 15.75
CA GLU A 93 11.44 26.66 14.75
C GLU A 93 12.21 26.01 13.59
N ASP A 94 12.69 24.77 13.76
CA ASP A 94 13.32 24.01 12.68
C ASP A 94 12.29 23.42 11.69
N LEU A 95 11.01 23.39 12.06
CA LEU A 95 9.90 22.82 11.30
C LEU A 95 8.83 23.86 10.90
N ILE A 96 8.78 25.01 11.57
CA ILE A 96 7.78 26.08 11.39
C ILE A 96 8.48 27.40 11.04
N VAL A 97 8.01 28.12 10.02
CA VAL A 97 8.50 29.47 9.68
C VAL A 97 7.46 30.52 10.08
N SER A 98 7.87 31.49 10.89
CA SER A 98 7.04 32.66 11.26
C SER A 98 5.69 32.34 11.91
N GLY A 99 5.61 31.28 12.72
CA GLY A 99 4.37 30.87 13.39
C GLY A 99 3.36 30.17 12.48
N THR A 100 3.67 30.01 11.19
CA THR A 100 2.89 29.26 10.21
C THR A 100 3.63 27.99 9.81
N LEU A 101 2.94 26.86 9.72
CA LEU A 101 3.59 25.65 9.24
C LEU A 101 4.02 25.84 7.79
N ASP A 102 5.33 25.76 7.59
CA ASP A 102 5.92 25.88 6.27
C ASP A 102 5.91 24.51 5.62
N ALA A 103 5.02 24.34 4.65
CA ALA A 103 4.93 23.13 3.86
C ALA A 103 6.29 22.73 3.26
N VAL A 104 7.15 23.69 2.88
CA VAL A 104 8.47 23.44 2.32
C VAL A 104 9.42 22.86 3.37
N LEU A 105 9.38 23.32 4.62
CA LEU A 105 10.20 22.73 5.69
C LEU A 105 9.72 21.34 6.08
N LEU A 106 8.41 21.13 6.13
CA LEU A 106 7.83 19.81 6.40
C LEU A 106 8.15 18.82 5.28
N GLU A 107 8.08 19.25 4.02
CA GLU A 107 8.51 18.46 2.87
C GLU A 107 10.01 18.17 2.91
N LYS A 108 10.85 19.11 3.36
CA LYS A 108 12.28 18.85 3.56
C LYS A 108 12.53 17.80 4.65
N PHE A 109 11.74 17.81 5.70
CA PHE A 109 11.92 16.90 6.83
C PHE A 109 11.35 15.50 6.55
N TRP A 110 10.05 15.41 6.28
CA TRP A 110 9.32 14.17 6.07
C TRP A 110 9.30 13.69 4.62
N GLY A 111 9.73 14.54 3.69
CA GLY A 111 9.68 14.28 2.25
C GLY A 111 8.44 14.85 1.58
N PRO A 112 8.46 15.01 0.25
CA PRO A 112 7.35 15.58 -0.53
C PRO A 112 6.08 14.72 -0.53
N GLN A 113 6.14 13.50 0.02
CA GLN A 113 5.02 12.57 0.03
C GLN A 113 4.07 12.78 1.21
N ILE A 114 4.45 13.57 2.22
CA ILE A 114 3.56 13.83 3.35
C ILE A 114 2.40 14.76 2.95
N ASP A 115 1.20 14.48 3.45
CA ASP A 115 0.10 15.43 3.39
C ASP A 115 0.35 16.59 4.38
N PRO A 116 0.19 17.87 3.96
CA PRO A 116 0.42 19.01 4.85
C PRO A 116 -0.41 18.96 6.15
N ARG A 117 -1.64 18.44 6.09
CA ARG A 117 -2.48 18.27 7.29
C ARG A 117 -1.88 17.22 8.22
N LEU A 118 -1.40 16.10 7.67
CA LEU A 118 -0.73 15.09 8.47
C LEU A 118 0.52 15.67 9.14
N ALA A 119 1.35 16.40 8.39
CA ALA A 119 2.54 17.04 8.93
C ALA A 119 2.24 18.02 10.08
N GLN A 120 1.12 18.75 10.00
CA GLN A 120 0.60 19.56 11.10
C GLN A 120 0.21 18.71 12.31
N TYR A 121 -0.54 17.64 12.08
CA TYR A 121 -0.98 16.74 13.13
C TYR A 121 0.22 16.11 13.88
N LEU A 122 1.27 15.70 13.15
CA LEU A 122 2.49 15.17 13.76
C LEU A 122 3.23 16.23 14.58
N THR A 123 3.25 17.48 14.11
CA THR A 123 3.82 18.62 14.85
C THR A 123 3.09 18.81 16.18
N ASN A 124 1.75 18.75 16.19
CA ASN A 124 0.96 18.85 17.42
C ASN A 124 1.30 17.72 18.40
N PHE A 125 1.53 16.49 17.92
CA PHE A 125 1.96 15.40 18.78
C PHE A 125 3.36 15.63 19.38
N LEU A 126 4.32 16.12 18.58
CA LEU A 126 5.71 16.27 18.98
C LEU A 126 5.93 17.42 19.96
N PHE A 127 5.24 18.54 19.78
CA PHE A 127 5.43 19.77 20.55
C PHE A 127 4.26 20.08 21.47
N GLY A 128 3.15 19.36 21.38
CA GLY A 128 1.90 19.75 22.05
C GLY A 128 1.15 20.84 21.29
N PHE A 129 0.08 21.33 21.91
CA PHE A 129 -0.84 22.29 21.32
C PHE A 129 -1.36 23.28 22.38
N GLY A 130 -1.89 24.41 21.90
CA GLY A 130 -2.42 25.46 22.77
C GLY A 130 -1.38 26.00 23.76
N PRO A 131 -1.77 26.31 25.01
CA PRO A 131 -0.87 26.89 26.01
C PRO A 131 0.20 25.91 26.54
N ASN A 132 0.01 24.60 26.32
CA ASN A 132 0.94 23.55 26.78
C ASN A 132 2.02 23.21 25.74
N LYS A 133 2.12 24.00 24.67
CA LYS A 133 3.08 23.76 23.59
C LYS A 133 4.52 23.98 24.07
N ALA A 134 5.36 22.97 23.90
CA ALA A 134 6.78 23.00 24.21
C ALA A 134 7.60 23.48 23.00
N PRO A 135 8.66 24.29 23.21
CA PRO A 135 9.48 24.81 22.11
C PRO A 135 10.40 23.75 21.46
N SER A 136 10.51 22.58 22.08
CA SER A 136 11.39 21.50 21.63
C SER A 136 10.86 20.12 21.99
N CYS A 137 11.13 19.13 21.15
CA CYS A 137 10.81 17.72 21.32
C CYS A 137 12.08 16.90 21.60
N ASP A 138 12.03 16.02 22.59
CA ASP A 138 13.15 15.11 22.88
C ASP A 138 13.10 13.82 22.05
N PHE A 139 14.16 13.01 22.18
CA PHE A 139 14.26 11.75 21.44
C PHE A 139 13.17 10.74 21.79
N ASN A 140 12.78 10.65 23.07
CA ASN A 140 11.79 9.66 23.50
C ASN A 140 10.43 10.00 22.91
N LYS A 141 10.03 11.28 22.93
CA LYS A 141 8.77 11.72 22.33
C LYS A 141 8.75 11.52 20.80
N PHE A 142 9.89 11.74 20.15
CA PHE A 142 10.05 11.41 18.72
C PHE A 142 9.98 9.91 18.43
N ALA A 143 10.49 9.07 19.32
CA ALA A 143 10.39 7.61 19.22
C ALA A 143 8.96 7.11 19.50
N GLU A 144 8.25 7.69 20.47
CA GLU A 144 6.83 7.41 20.73
C GLU A 144 6.00 7.57 19.47
N LEU A 145 6.22 8.65 18.71
CA LEU A 145 5.50 8.92 17.47
C LEU A 145 5.57 7.75 16.49
N TYR A 146 6.76 7.17 16.29
CA TYR A 146 6.93 6.00 15.44
C TYR A 146 6.32 4.74 16.07
N VAL A 147 6.66 4.46 17.33
CA VAL A 147 6.28 3.20 18.00
C VAL A 147 4.76 3.09 18.11
N TYR A 148 4.08 4.15 18.53
CA TYR A 148 2.63 4.16 18.71
C TYR A 148 1.89 3.88 17.41
N ASN A 149 2.36 4.42 16.28
CA ASN A 149 1.75 4.23 14.98
C ASN A 149 2.04 2.85 14.34
N VAL A 150 3.25 2.32 14.54
CA VAL A 150 3.65 1.05 13.90
C VAL A 150 3.21 -0.17 14.70
N ARG A 151 3.38 -0.15 16.02
CA ARG A 151 3.13 -1.32 16.88
C ARG A 151 2.59 -0.98 18.26
N GLY A 152 2.06 0.23 18.43
CA GLY A 152 1.46 0.66 19.69
C GLY A 152 0.16 -0.07 20.00
N THR A 153 -0.19 -0.09 21.29
CA THR A 153 -1.50 -0.55 21.75
C THR A 153 -2.61 0.38 21.28
N THR A 154 -3.87 -0.03 21.42
CA THR A 154 -5.01 0.83 21.09
C THR A 154 -4.99 2.12 21.89
N ASP A 155 -4.64 2.07 23.18
CA ASP A 155 -4.58 3.26 24.04
C ASP A 155 -3.47 4.22 23.61
N GLU A 156 -2.30 3.68 23.22
CA GLU A 156 -1.21 4.48 22.65
C GLU A 156 -1.61 5.14 21.32
N ARG A 157 -2.35 4.42 20.46
CA ARG A 157 -2.89 4.95 19.20
C ARG A 157 -3.98 6.01 19.43
N MET A 158 -4.84 5.82 20.43
CA MET A 158 -5.81 6.83 20.85
C MET A 158 -5.10 8.09 21.33
N LYS A 159 -4.11 7.95 22.22
CA LYS A 159 -3.25 9.06 22.66
C LYS A 159 -2.56 9.75 21.48
N MET A 160 -2.13 8.99 20.47
CA MET A 160 -1.55 9.52 19.25
C MET A 160 -2.56 10.37 18.48
N LEU A 161 -3.76 9.83 18.23
CA LEU A 161 -4.84 10.49 17.50
C LEU A 161 -5.27 11.80 18.16
N TYR A 162 -5.59 11.77 19.47
CA TYR A 162 -6.08 12.93 20.20
C TYR A 162 -5.03 14.06 20.25
N ASN A 163 -3.79 13.74 20.64
CA ASN A 163 -2.72 14.75 20.70
C ASN A 163 -2.39 15.34 19.33
N SER A 164 -2.45 14.51 18.28
CA SER A 164 -2.23 14.96 16.91
C SER A 164 -3.30 15.93 16.44
N LEU A 165 -4.55 15.71 16.86
CA LEU A 165 -5.69 16.58 16.57
C LEU A 165 -5.80 17.78 17.50
N GLY A 166 -4.89 17.94 18.47
CA GLY A 166 -4.93 19.04 19.42
C GLY A 166 -6.08 18.93 20.43
N MET A 167 -6.45 17.70 20.77
CA MET A 167 -7.58 17.37 21.65
C MET A 167 -7.07 16.72 22.95
N VAL A 168 -7.76 16.97 24.06
CA VAL A 168 -7.50 16.26 25.33
C VAL A 168 -8.22 14.90 25.29
N TYR A 169 -7.61 13.89 25.93
CA TYR A 169 -8.01 12.48 25.83
C TYR A 169 -9.40 12.16 26.44
N ASP A 170 -10.05 13.10 27.10
CA ASP A 170 -11.35 12.96 27.76
C ASP A 170 -12.54 13.56 26.98
N ASP A 171 -12.27 14.13 25.80
CA ASP A 171 -13.31 14.75 24.96
C ASP A 171 -13.88 13.78 23.91
N THR A 172 -15.14 14.01 23.50
CA THR A 172 -15.68 13.40 22.28
C THR A 172 -14.95 13.96 21.05
N LEU A 173 -14.55 13.11 20.11
CA LEU A 173 -13.83 13.57 18.93
C LEU A 173 -14.81 14.02 17.83
N PRO A 174 -14.73 15.26 17.32
CA PRO A 174 -15.54 15.67 16.17
C PRO A 174 -15.26 14.80 14.94
N TYR A 175 -16.32 14.26 14.31
CA TYR A 175 -16.20 13.35 13.16
C TYR A 175 -15.46 14.02 11.99
N GLN A 176 -15.64 15.33 11.80
CA GLN A 176 -14.95 16.08 10.76
C GLN A 176 -13.42 16.00 10.92
N LEU A 177 -12.90 16.11 12.14
CA LEU A 177 -11.45 15.99 12.40
C LEU A 177 -10.95 14.56 12.18
N LEU A 178 -11.73 13.56 12.59
CA LEU A 178 -11.41 12.15 12.32
C LEU A 178 -11.33 11.88 10.81
N ARG A 179 -12.29 12.40 10.05
CA ARG A 179 -12.32 12.29 8.59
C ARG A 179 -11.09 12.92 7.96
N GLU A 180 -10.77 14.16 8.32
CA GLU A 180 -9.59 14.86 7.79
C GLU A 180 -8.27 14.16 8.15
N TYR A 181 -8.18 13.58 9.35
CA TYR A 181 -7.06 12.73 9.74
C TYR A 181 -6.93 11.51 8.82
N CYS A 182 -8.01 10.76 8.61
CA CYS A 182 -8.00 9.59 7.72
C CYS A 182 -7.68 9.95 6.27
N GLU A 183 -8.22 11.06 5.76
CA GLU A 183 -7.89 11.60 4.43
C GLU A 183 -6.40 11.96 4.32
N SER A 184 -5.81 12.55 5.36
CA SER A 184 -4.39 12.93 5.36
C SER A 184 -3.46 11.69 5.36
N ILE A 185 -3.84 10.62 6.06
CA ILE A 185 -3.16 9.33 6.03
C ILE A 185 -3.30 8.69 4.65
N ALA A 186 -4.52 8.68 4.07
CA ALA A 186 -4.75 8.14 2.73
C ALA A 186 -3.99 8.86 1.63
N SER A 187 -3.98 10.20 1.69
CA SER A 187 -3.18 11.06 0.81
C SER A 187 -1.70 10.73 0.89
N THR A 188 -1.15 10.68 2.11
CA THR A 188 0.26 10.34 2.33
C THR A 188 0.58 8.93 1.84
N TYR A 189 -0.28 7.95 2.13
CA TYR A 189 -0.09 6.57 1.70
C TYR A 189 -0.05 6.42 0.17
N ILE A 190 -1.00 7.02 -0.55
CA ILE A 190 -1.05 6.95 -2.02
C ILE A 190 0.16 7.68 -2.66
N LYS A 191 0.59 8.80 -2.08
CA LYS A 191 1.83 9.50 -2.46
C LYS A 191 3.07 8.61 -2.24
N VAL A 192 3.16 7.94 -1.09
CA VAL A 192 4.21 6.96 -0.78
C VAL A 192 4.20 5.80 -1.79
N LEU A 193 3.04 5.24 -2.13
CA LEU A 193 2.94 4.19 -3.15
C LEU A 193 3.43 4.64 -4.53
N LYS A 194 3.12 5.87 -4.93
CA LYS A 194 3.56 6.43 -6.22
C LYS A 194 5.07 6.70 -6.25
N ALA A 195 5.64 7.07 -5.11
CA ALA A 195 7.07 7.28 -4.95
C ALA A 195 7.85 5.97 -4.76
N ALA A 196 7.19 4.93 -4.26
CA ALA A 196 7.76 3.61 -4.11
C ALA A 196 8.14 3.10 -5.51
N ASN A 197 9.43 2.95 -5.75
CA ASN A 197 9.98 2.48 -7.03
C ASN A 197 9.72 0.98 -7.27
N SER A 198 8.71 0.40 -6.62
CA SER A 198 8.42 -1.03 -6.63
C SER A 198 7.80 -1.44 -7.97
N SER A 199 8.04 -2.70 -8.35
CA SER A 199 7.47 -3.27 -9.56
C SER A 199 5.94 -3.13 -9.52
N ARG A 200 5.33 -3.49 -8.40
CA ARG A 200 3.88 -3.52 -8.22
C ARG A 200 3.21 -2.16 -8.48
N SER A 201 3.69 -1.08 -7.88
CA SER A 201 3.10 0.26 -8.07
C SER A 201 3.25 0.74 -9.51
N LYS A 202 4.41 0.52 -10.12
CA LYS A 202 4.70 0.92 -11.50
C LYS A 202 3.76 0.31 -12.51
N HIS A 203 3.41 -0.97 -12.39
CA HIS A 203 2.54 -1.64 -13.36
C HIS A 203 1.15 -0.98 -13.38
N TRP A 204 0.56 -0.74 -12.21
CA TRP A 204 -0.70 -0.01 -12.10
C TRP A 204 -0.56 1.43 -12.62
N ILE A 205 0.46 2.17 -12.17
CA ILE A 205 0.61 3.59 -12.55
C ILE A 205 0.82 3.73 -14.06
N ASN A 206 1.64 2.90 -14.68
CA ASN A 206 1.90 2.96 -16.12
C ASN A 206 0.62 2.74 -16.95
N LYS A 207 -0.35 2.01 -16.40
CA LYS A 207 -1.62 1.67 -17.06
C LYS A 207 -2.77 2.63 -16.77
N GLY A 208 -2.49 3.80 -16.15
CA GLY A 208 -3.53 4.84 -16.01
C GLY A 208 -4.08 5.05 -14.61
N PHE A 209 -3.62 4.28 -13.62
CA PHE A 209 -4.13 4.37 -12.24
C PHE A 209 -3.36 5.48 -11.49
N ARG A 210 -3.93 6.69 -11.40
CA ARG A 210 -3.18 7.92 -11.04
C ARG A 210 -3.19 8.30 -9.55
N GLY A 211 -4.14 7.77 -8.78
CA GLY A 211 -4.48 8.22 -7.43
C GLY A 211 -5.09 9.63 -7.45
N ARG A 212 -6.22 9.82 -8.14
CA ARG A 212 -6.91 11.12 -8.23
C ARG A 212 -7.34 11.61 -6.84
N ALA A 213 -7.17 12.90 -6.58
CA ALA A 213 -7.41 13.49 -5.25
C ALA A 213 -8.83 13.21 -4.70
N SER A 214 -9.86 13.27 -5.55
CA SER A 214 -11.24 12.95 -5.16
C SER A 214 -11.41 11.51 -4.67
N HIS A 215 -10.76 10.55 -5.33
CA HIS A 215 -10.82 9.13 -4.94
C HIS A 215 -9.99 8.84 -3.69
N VAL A 216 -8.86 9.54 -3.53
CA VAL A 216 -8.05 9.48 -2.31
C VAL A 216 -8.84 10.02 -1.12
N GLN A 217 -9.58 11.12 -1.32
CA GLN A 217 -10.45 11.68 -0.31
C GLN A 217 -11.59 10.71 0.05
N ALA A 218 -12.24 10.12 -0.95
CA ALA A 218 -13.30 9.12 -0.74
C ALA A 218 -12.81 7.88 0.03
N LEU A 219 -11.55 7.46 -0.18
CA LEU A 219 -10.90 6.41 0.61
C LEU A 219 -10.76 6.82 2.08
N GLY A 220 -10.28 8.04 2.35
CA GLY A 220 -10.20 8.59 3.71
C GLY A 220 -11.56 8.70 4.40
N GLU A 221 -12.58 9.18 3.68
CA GLU A 221 -13.96 9.23 4.17
C GLU A 221 -14.50 7.84 4.51
N ALA A 222 -14.26 6.83 3.66
CA ALA A 222 -14.73 5.48 3.91
C ALA A 222 -14.05 4.81 5.12
N ILE A 223 -12.75 5.07 5.32
CA ILE A 223 -12.01 4.63 6.50
C ILE A 223 -12.60 5.26 7.77
N ALA A 224 -12.91 6.56 7.75
CA ALA A 224 -13.51 7.25 8.89
C ALA A 224 -14.96 6.81 9.16
N ALA A 225 -15.76 6.64 8.10
CA ALA A 225 -17.16 6.24 8.20
C ALA A 225 -17.36 4.84 8.80
N SER A 226 -16.33 3.98 8.75
CA SER A 226 -16.40 2.64 9.34
C SER A 226 -16.42 2.63 10.88
N VAL A 227 -16.35 3.79 11.54
CA VAL A 227 -16.42 3.93 13.01
C VAL A 227 -17.78 3.53 13.59
N GLU A 228 -18.88 3.77 12.87
CA GLU A 228 -20.25 3.43 13.32
C GLU A 228 -20.74 2.09 12.76
N GLY A 229 -20.03 1.48 11.80
CA GLY A 229 -20.40 0.20 11.19
C GLY A 229 -21.64 0.24 10.29
N ASP A 230 -22.53 1.22 10.45
CA ASP A 230 -23.64 1.52 9.56
C ASP A 230 -23.39 2.85 8.82
N ALA A 231 -23.42 2.82 7.49
CA ALA A 231 -22.97 3.91 6.64
C ALA A 231 -23.97 5.08 6.53
N ASP A 232 -25.15 4.98 7.15
CA ASP A 232 -26.23 5.97 7.00
C ASP A 232 -26.60 6.70 8.29
N VAL A 233 -25.92 6.39 9.40
CA VAL A 233 -25.99 7.20 10.61
C VAL A 233 -25.20 8.48 10.39
N THR A 234 -25.82 9.63 10.64
CA THR A 234 -25.10 10.92 10.59
C THR A 234 -24.23 11.04 11.82
N ILE A 235 -22.91 11.05 11.62
CA ILE A 235 -21.92 11.09 12.71
C ILE A 235 -21.43 12.53 12.86
N ASN A 236 -21.73 13.15 13.99
CA ASN A 236 -21.21 14.47 14.33
C ASN A 236 -19.96 14.38 15.20
N SER A 237 -19.92 13.41 16.10
CA SER A 237 -18.79 13.12 16.98
C SER A 237 -18.67 11.62 17.26
N CYS A 238 -17.49 11.18 17.67
CA CYS A 238 -17.16 9.81 18.01
C CYS A 238 -16.80 9.74 19.50
N SER A 239 -17.42 8.81 20.21
CA SER A 239 -17.07 8.49 21.60
C SER A 239 -15.78 7.68 21.69
N GLU A 240 -15.15 7.69 22.88
CA GLU A 240 -13.96 6.90 23.16
C GLU A 240 -14.18 5.40 22.85
N THR A 241 -15.32 4.84 23.27
CA THR A 241 -15.66 3.42 23.03
C THR A 241 -15.74 3.10 21.54
N GLN A 242 -16.34 4.00 20.75
CA GLN A 242 -16.44 3.83 19.29
C GLN A 242 -15.05 3.87 18.64
N LEU A 243 -14.23 4.86 19.01
CA LEU A 243 -12.87 5.01 18.48
C LEU A 243 -11.97 3.84 18.88
N ASN A 244 -12.04 3.37 20.12
CA ASN A 244 -11.25 2.25 20.61
C ASN A 244 -11.59 0.98 19.82
N LYS A 245 -12.89 0.65 19.68
CA LYS A 245 -13.35 -0.47 18.85
C LYS A 245 -12.93 -0.32 17.39
N TRP A 246 -13.03 0.89 16.84
CA TRP A 246 -12.67 1.16 15.45
C TRP A 246 -11.17 0.99 15.19
N LEU A 247 -10.30 1.54 16.04
CA LEU A 247 -8.84 1.38 15.93
C LEU A 247 -8.38 -0.08 16.10
N GLN A 248 -9.11 -0.89 16.88
CA GLN A 248 -8.83 -2.32 17.01
C GLN A 248 -9.17 -3.11 15.74
N ASN A 249 -10.26 -2.75 15.07
CA ASN A 249 -10.83 -3.56 13.98
C ASN A 249 -10.49 -3.03 12.57
N ASN A 250 -10.08 -1.77 12.43
CA ASN A 250 -9.77 -1.17 11.14
C ASN A 250 -8.36 -1.53 10.66
N VAL A 251 -8.24 -2.74 10.09
CA VAL A 251 -6.97 -3.27 9.57
C VAL A 251 -6.42 -2.42 8.42
N LEU A 252 -7.27 -1.85 7.57
CA LEU A 252 -6.86 -0.98 6.48
C LEU A 252 -6.14 0.27 7.00
N LEU A 253 -6.75 0.98 7.96
CA LEU A 253 -6.13 2.15 8.59
C LEU A 253 -4.79 1.76 9.22
N GLN A 254 -4.75 0.65 9.97
CA GLN A 254 -3.53 0.19 10.61
C GLN A 254 -2.41 -0.06 9.59
N GLN A 255 -2.69 -0.78 8.49
CA GLN A 255 -1.71 -1.07 7.46
C GLN A 255 -1.23 0.20 6.73
N MET A 256 -2.12 1.17 6.50
CA MET A 256 -1.78 2.45 5.88
C MET A 256 -0.92 3.31 6.80
N VAL A 257 -1.31 3.42 8.08
CA VAL A 257 -0.53 4.14 9.11
C VAL A 257 0.86 3.51 9.23
N GLU A 258 0.94 2.18 9.38
CA GLU A 258 2.23 1.49 9.46
C GLU A 258 3.10 1.79 8.23
N ALA A 259 2.56 1.64 7.01
CA ALA A 259 3.29 1.93 5.78
C ALA A 259 3.80 3.38 5.70
N VAL A 260 2.96 4.34 6.11
CA VAL A 260 3.31 5.76 6.14
C VAL A 260 4.46 5.99 7.12
N PHE A 261 4.35 5.54 8.37
CA PHE A 261 5.37 5.82 9.39
C PHE A 261 6.68 5.05 9.14
N VAL A 262 6.63 3.83 8.61
CA VAL A 262 7.83 3.10 8.17
C VAL A 262 8.54 3.84 7.02
N ASN A 263 7.79 4.47 6.11
CA ASN A 263 8.36 5.30 5.04
C ASN A 263 8.94 6.62 5.57
N LEU A 264 8.19 7.34 6.39
CA LEU A 264 8.60 8.63 6.98
C LEU A 264 9.90 8.51 7.78
N TYR A 265 10.09 7.40 8.49
CA TYR A 265 11.31 7.12 9.25
C TYR A 265 12.42 6.44 8.44
N GLY A 266 12.21 6.24 7.13
CA GLY A 266 13.23 5.74 6.20
C GLY A 266 13.59 4.27 6.40
N ILE A 267 12.76 3.47 7.06
CA ILE A 267 13.03 2.06 7.36
C ILE A 267 12.95 1.19 6.10
N ASN A 268 12.09 1.55 5.15
CA ASN A 268 11.95 0.82 3.87
C ASN A 268 13.04 1.14 2.84
N LYS A 269 13.98 2.04 3.14
CA LYS A 269 15.09 2.35 2.22
C LYS A 269 16.18 1.31 2.41
N PRO A 270 16.60 0.59 1.35
CA PRO A 270 17.73 -0.33 1.46
C PRO A 270 18.94 0.44 1.96
N SER A 271 19.46 0.08 3.13
CA SER A 271 20.72 0.65 3.59
C SER A 271 21.84 0.11 2.69
N GLU A 272 22.72 0.98 2.22
CA GLU A 272 23.90 0.62 1.39
C GLU A 272 24.77 -0.49 2.02
N GLU A 273 24.61 -0.77 3.32
CA GLU A 273 25.37 -1.76 4.08
C GLU A 273 24.69 -3.14 4.25
N ASN A 274 23.41 -3.33 3.88
CA ASN A 274 22.70 -4.60 4.07
C ASN A 274 22.23 -5.21 2.75
N THR A 275 23.06 -6.06 2.16
CA THR A 275 22.70 -6.96 1.05
C THR A 275 21.97 -8.24 1.51
N GLY A 276 21.55 -8.33 2.78
CA GLY A 276 20.92 -9.55 3.33
C GLY A 276 19.81 -9.36 4.36
N ALA A 277 19.37 -8.12 4.66
CA ALA A 277 18.22 -7.92 5.54
C ALA A 277 16.93 -7.98 4.71
N VAL A 278 16.09 -8.97 5.01
CA VAL A 278 14.74 -9.14 4.44
C VAL A 278 14.04 -7.79 4.49
N ALA A 279 13.84 -7.17 3.33
CA ALA A 279 13.01 -5.98 3.21
C ALA A 279 11.68 -6.32 3.87
N ARG A 280 11.27 -5.55 4.90
CA ARG A 280 9.93 -5.72 5.50
C ARG A 280 8.94 -5.72 4.33
N SER A 281 8.25 -6.86 4.13
CA SER A 281 7.42 -7.04 2.95
C SER A 281 6.43 -5.89 2.90
N GLU A 282 6.36 -5.17 1.77
CA GLU A 282 5.36 -4.11 1.59
C GLU A 282 4.00 -4.63 2.07
N PRO A 283 3.26 -3.86 2.91
CA PRO A 283 1.91 -4.27 3.26
C PRO A 283 1.11 -4.48 1.97
N VAL A 284 0.50 -5.66 1.86
CA VAL A 284 -0.14 -6.21 0.65
C VAL A 284 -1.49 -5.54 0.36
N LEU A 285 -1.54 -4.22 0.49
CA LEU A 285 -2.72 -3.41 0.18
C LEU A 285 -2.84 -3.17 -1.32
N LEU A 286 -1.71 -3.05 -2.03
CA LEU A 286 -1.69 -3.10 -3.47
C LEU A 286 -1.38 -4.55 -3.90
N PRO A 287 -2.18 -5.16 -4.78
CA PRO A 287 -1.92 -6.48 -5.36
C PRO A 287 -1.03 -6.37 -6.61
N MET A 288 -0.37 -7.46 -7.01
CA MET A 288 0.33 -7.52 -8.30
C MET A 288 -0.68 -7.61 -9.46
N PRO A 289 -0.65 -6.71 -10.46
CA PRO A 289 -1.49 -6.83 -11.65
C PRO A 289 -0.89 -7.82 -12.65
N LEU A 290 -1.55 -8.95 -12.88
CA LEU A 290 -1.15 -9.95 -13.86
C LEU A 290 -1.98 -9.80 -15.15
N GLY A 291 -1.31 -9.95 -16.29
CA GLY A 291 -1.93 -9.86 -17.63
C GLY A 291 -2.18 -8.45 -18.14
N LEU A 292 -2.03 -7.43 -17.28
CA LEU A 292 -2.27 -6.04 -17.66
C LEU A 292 -1.19 -5.49 -18.63
N ASP A 293 0.03 -6.01 -18.57
CA ASP A 293 1.13 -5.59 -19.44
C ASP A 293 0.84 -5.79 -20.92
N ALA A 294 0.13 -6.87 -21.26
CA ALA A 294 -0.30 -7.21 -22.61
C ALA A 294 -1.33 -6.23 -23.21
N MET A 295 -1.83 -5.27 -22.42
CA MET A 295 -2.86 -4.31 -22.82
C MET A 295 -2.26 -2.91 -22.99
N PRO A 296 -1.71 -2.53 -24.16
CA PRO A 296 -1.00 -1.25 -24.33
C PRO A 296 -1.90 -0.03 -24.07
N ASP A 297 -3.12 -0.01 -24.62
CA ASP A 297 -4.07 1.10 -24.50
C ASP A 297 -5.17 0.82 -23.46
N TYR A 298 -4.76 0.43 -22.25
CA TYR A 298 -5.71 0.06 -21.19
C TYR A 298 -6.50 1.28 -20.66
N PRO A 299 -7.85 1.31 -20.77
CA PRO A 299 -8.67 2.45 -20.39
C PRO A 299 -9.12 2.37 -18.92
N ALA A 300 -8.19 2.64 -17.99
CA ALA A 300 -8.48 2.60 -16.56
C ALA A 300 -9.63 3.53 -16.16
N PHE A 301 -10.74 2.99 -15.65
CA PHE A 301 -11.84 3.79 -15.08
C PHE A 301 -11.83 3.81 -13.54
N ILE A 302 -11.27 2.78 -12.89
CA ILE A 302 -10.98 2.78 -11.46
C ILE A 302 -9.62 3.45 -11.16
N ASP A 303 -9.14 3.37 -9.91
CA ASP A 303 -7.98 4.12 -9.46
C ASP A 303 -7.22 3.38 -8.35
N LEU A 304 -6.01 3.83 -8.00
CA LEU A 304 -5.19 3.22 -6.95
C LEU A 304 -5.93 3.11 -5.62
N SER A 305 -6.66 4.16 -5.24
CA SER A 305 -7.47 4.20 -4.02
C SER A 305 -8.57 3.14 -4.01
N HIS A 306 -9.19 2.89 -5.17
CA HIS A 306 -10.19 1.84 -5.32
C HIS A 306 -9.57 0.45 -5.17
N ILE A 307 -8.39 0.22 -5.74
CA ILE A 307 -7.69 -1.07 -5.62
C ILE A 307 -7.34 -1.33 -4.15
N VAL A 308 -6.75 -0.35 -3.47
CA VAL A 308 -6.39 -0.45 -2.05
C VAL A 308 -7.63 -0.75 -1.20
N TRP A 309 -8.74 -0.05 -1.44
CA TRP A 309 -10.00 -0.28 -0.76
C TRP A 309 -10.54 -1.69 -0.99
N LEU A 310 -10.65 -2.13 -2.24
CA LEU A 310 -11.20 -3.45 -2.56
C LEU A 310 -10.30 -4.57 -2.02
N ASN A 311 -9.00 -4.46 -2.26
CA ASN A 311 -8.05 -5.50 -1.87
C ASN A 311 -8.02 -5.72 -0.36
N SER A 312 -8.21 -4.68 0.46
CA SER A 312 -8.26 -4.83 1.92
C SER A 312 -9.47 -5.61 2.43
N HIS A 313 -10.54 -5.72 1.64
CA HIS A 313 -11.76 -6.45 2.01
C HIS A 313 -11.80 -7.89 1.47
N ILE A 314 -10.89 -8.24 0.54
CA ILE A 314 -10.78 -9.60 0.01
C ILE A 314 -10.11 -10.51 1.06
N PRO A 315 -10.45 -11.81 1.16
CA PRO A 315 -9.74 -12.73 2.03
C PRO A 315 -8.22 -12.72 1.80
N LYS A 316 -7.42 -12.72 2.88
CA LYS A 316 -5.95 -12.57 2.83
C LYS A 316 -5.24 -13.45 1.79
N LYS A 317 -5.72 -14.68 1.61
CA LYS A 317 -5.17 -15.65 0.63
C LYS A 317 -5.29 -15.22 -0.84
N HIS A 318 -6.12 -14.22 -1.16
CA HIS A 318 -6.31 -13.73 -2.53
C HIS A 318 -5.87 -12.26 -2.72
N GLN A 319 -5.27 -11.63 -1.69
CA GLN A 319 -4.89 -10.21 -1.73
C GLN A 319 -3.57 -9.93 -2.48
N ASP A 320 -2.82 -10.97 -2.83
CA ASP A 320 -1.45 -10.86 -3.33
C ASP A 320 -1.39 -10.46 -4.82
N LYS A 321 -2.35 -10.92 -5.63
CA LYS A 321 -2.39 -10.71 -7.08
C LYS A 321 -3.80 -10.55 -7.61
N TRP A 322 -3.94 -9.69 -8.62
CA TRP A 322 -5.15 -9.51 -9.42
C TRP A 322 -4.82 -9.87 -10.87
N ARG A 323 -5.59 -10.78 -11.45
CA ARG A 323 -5.46 -11.27 -12.83
C ARG A 323 -6.51 -10.58 -13.70
N PHE A 324 -6.08 -9.85 -14.71
CA PHE A 324 -6.97 -9.20 -15.66
C PHE A 324 -7.66 -10.25 -16.55
N LEU A 325 -8.99 -10.38 -16.48
CA LEU A 325 -9.75 -11.40 -17.23
C LEU A 325 -10.55 -10.79 -18.38
N PHE A 326 -11.30 -9.72 -18.10
CA PHE A 326 -12.24 -9.13 -19.04
C PHE A 326 -12.35 -7.60 -18.86
N SER A 327 -12.64 -6.91 -19.96
CA SER A 327 -12.98 -5.49 -20.03
C SER A 327 -13.86 -5.27 -21.26
N SER A 328 -14.98 -4.57 -21.10
CA SER A 328 -15.89 -4.24 -22.21
C SER A 328 -15.21 -3.37 -23.28
N HIS A 329 -14.26 -2.52 -22.88
CA HIS A 329 -13.52 -1.64 -23.80
C HIS A 329 -12.46 -2.36 -24.63
N ILE A 330 -11.92 -3.47 -24.12
CA ILE A 330 -10.83 -4.22 -24.78
C ILE A 330 -11.37 -5.44 -25.52
N HIS A 331 -12.34 -6.14 -24.93
CA HIS A 331 -12.85 -7.41 -25.44
C HIS A 331 -14.24 -7.29 -26.06
N GLY A 332 -14.82 -6.08 -26.08
CA GLY A 332 -16.12 -5.79 -26.67
C GLY A 332 -17.31 -6.06 -25.74
N GLU A 333 -18.48 -5.59 -26.18
CA GLU A 333 -19.75 -5.68 -25.45
C GLU A 333 -20.49 -6.99 -25.77
N SER A 334 -19.92 -8.14 -25.36
CA SER A 334 -20.51 -9.46 -25.60
C SER A 334 -20.50 -10.32 -24.33
N PHE A 335 -21.69 -10.73 -23.88
CA PHE A 335 -21.84 -11.62 -22.73
C PHE A 335 -21.18 -12.99 -22.99
N SER A 336 -21.26 -13.49 -24.22
CA SER A 336 -20.56 -14.72 -24.64
C SER A 336 -19.04 -14.60 -24.51
N THR A 337 -18.48 -13.43 -24.87
CA THR A 337 -17.04 -13.20 -24.77
C THR A 337 -16.61 -13.05 -23.30
N MET A 338 -17.41 -12.37 -22.49
CA MET A 338 -17.17 -12.24 -21.06
C MET A 338 -17.19 -13.61 -20.36
N THR A 339 -18.28 -14.37 -20.53
CA THR A 339 -18.42 -15.70 -19.93
C THR A 339 -17.29 -16.65 -20.34
N GLY A 340 -16.91 -16.67 -21.62
CA GLY A 340 -15.78 -17.47 -22.09
C GLY A 340 -14.42 -17.15 -21.44
N ARG A 341 -14.29 -15.98 -20.79
CA ARG A 341 -13.06 -15.54 -20.11
C ARG A 341 -13.10 -15.67 -18.59
N ILE A 342 -14.28 -15.67 -17.97
CA ILE A 342 -14.41 -15.60 -16.51
C ILE A 342 -14.81 -16.93 -15.86
N ILE A 343 -15.37 -17.87 -16.63
CA ILE A 343 -15.72 -19.21 -16.14
C ILE A 343 -14.45 -19.96 -15.72
N ASP A 344 -14.54 -20.69 -14.61
CA ASP A 344 -13.45 -21.50 -14.05
C ASP A 344 -12.15 -20.74 -13.74
N GLN A 345 -12.25 -19.42 -13.49
CA GLN A 345 -11.10 -18.58 -13.15
C GLN A 345 -10.86 -18.42 -11.65
N GLY A 346 -11.66 -19.02 -10.78
CA GLY A 346 -11.59 -18.82 -9.34
C GLY A 346 -12.33 -17.56 -8.84
N PRO A 347 -12.06 -17.14 -7.59
CA PRO A 347 -12.62 -15.92 -7.01
C PRO A 347 -12.30 -14.70 -7.86
N SER A 348 -13.24 -13.76 -7.95
CA SER A 348 -13.08 -12.60 -8.83
C SER A 348 -13.83 -11.36 -8.35
N LEU A 349 -13.39 -10.19 -8.80
CA LEU A 349 -14.10 -8.93 -8.70
C LEU A 349 -14.78 -8.63 -10.02
N VAL A 350 -16.07 -8.30 -9.98
CA VAL A 350 -16.81 -7.69 -11.08
C VAL A 350 -16.97 -6.21 -10.76
N ILE A 351 -16.49 -5.34 -11.65
CA ILE A 351 -16.49 -3.89 -11.47
C ILE A 351 -17.25 -3.24 -12.62
N ILE A 352 -18.25 -2.43 -12.31
CA ILE A 352 -19.16 -1.80 -13.27
C ILE A 352 -19.12 -0.28 -13.05
N GLU A 353 -18.99 0.48 -14.14
CA GLU A 353 -19.31 1.90 -14.21
C GLU A 353 -20.60 2.07 -15.01
N ASP A 354 -21.60 2.75 -14.45
CA ASP A 354 -22.82 3.12 -15.18
C ASP A 354 -22.65 4.44 -15.95
N ASN A 355 -23.59 4.74 -16.86
CA ASN A 355 -23.60 6.01 -17.61
C ASN A 355 -23.79 7.26 -16.73
N SER A 356 -24.16 7.10 -15.45
CA SER A 356 -24.25 8.19 -14.49
C SER A 356 -22.96 8.42 -13.70
N GLY A 357 -21.91 7.63 -13.98
CA GLY A 357 -20.60 7.72 -13.32
C GLY A 357 -20.55 7.04 -11.95
N TYR A 358 -21.56 6.24 -11.59
CA TYR A 358 -21.49 5.41 -10.39
C TYR A 358 -20.60 4.21 -10.70
N ILE A 359 -19.71 3.89 -9.77
CA ILE A 359 -18.82 2.75 -9.88
C ILE A 359 -19.15 1.81 -8.73
N PHE A 360 -19.51 0.57 -9.04
CA PHE A 360 -19.94 -0.43 -8.08
C PHE A 360 -19.65 -1.83 -8.59
N GLY A 361 -19.91 -2.84 -7.76
CA GLY A 361 -19.60 -4.21 -8.13
C GLY A 361 -19.74 -5.19 -7.00
N GLY A 362 -19.16 -6.37 -7.20
CA GLY A 362 -19.14 -7.41 -6.20
C GLY A 362 -17.90 -8.29 -6.29
N TYR A 363 -17.56 -8.88 -5.14
CA TYR A 363 -16.58 -9.95 -5.02
C TYR A 363 -17.31 -11.30 -5.03
N ALA A 364 -17.02 -12.09 -6.05
CA ALA A 364 -17.43 -13.48 -6.20
C ALA A 364 -16.40 -14.37 -5.50
N SER A 365 -16.81 -15.10 -4.46
CA SER A 365 -15.88 -15.85 -3.59
C SER A 365 -15.45 -17.20 -4.18
N VAL A 366 -16.10 -17.66 -5.25
CA VAL A 366 -15.81 -18.92 -5.96
C VAL A 366 -15.79 -18.69 -7.48
N SER A 367 -15.28 -19.68 -8.23
CA SER A 367 -15.34 -19.68 -9.70
C SER A 367 -16.76 -19.46 -10.21
N TRP A 368 -16.88 -18.67 -11.28
CA TRP A 368 -18.12 -18.64 -12.07
C TRP A 368 -18.29 -19.98 -12.78
N SER A 369 -19.48 -20.55 -12.69
CA SER A 369 -19.87 -21.80 -13.35
C SER A 369 -21.32 -21.71 -13.80
N PHE A 370 -21.63 -22.18 -15.01
CA PHE A 370 -23.01 -22.25 -15.47
C PHE A 370 -23.80 -23.26 -14.63
N GLY A 371 -25.04 -22.91 -14.28
CA GLY A 371 -25.90 -23.81 -13.55
C GLY A 371 -27.25 -23.21 -13.17
N PRO A 372 -28.18 -24.04 -12.67
CA PRO A 372 -29.50 -23.59 -12.23
C PRO A 372 -29.49 -22.91 -10.86
N ASN A 373 -28.44 -23.14 -10.06
CA ASN A 373 -28.39 -22.75 -8.65
C ASN A 373 -27.48 -21.55 -8.45
N PHE A 374 -27.77 -20.78 -7.38
CA PHE A 374 -26.81 -19.84 -6.83
C PHE A 374 -25.65 -20.60 -6.17
N VAL A 375 -24.45 -20.05 -6.30
CA VAL A 375 -23.22 -20.57 -5.69
C VAL A 375 -22.53 -19.46 -4.89
N GLY A 376 -21.39 -19.76 -4.26
CA GLY A 376 -20.60 -18.83 -3.45
C GLY A 376 -20.59 -19.14 -1.97
N THR A 377 -19.88 -18.32 -1.21
CA THR A 377 -19.70 -18.41 0.25
C THR A 377 -20.01 -17.05 0.90
N ASP A 378 -20.08 -17.03 2.23
CA ASP A 378 -20.27 -15.83 3.04
C ASP A 378 -19.10 -14.83 2.99
N ASP A 379 -17.96 -15.21 2.41
CA ASP A 379 -16.88 -14.29 2.05
C ASP A 379 -17.26 -13.32 0.91
N ALA A 380 -18.34 -13.58 0.16
CA ALA A 380 -18.81 -12.70 -0.89
C ALA A 380 -19.29 -11.35 -0.32
N PHE A 381 -19.12 -10.28 -1.10
CA PHE A 381 -19.60 -8.95 -0.73
C PHE A 381 -19.92 -8.12 -1.97
N LEU A 382 -20.81 -7.13 -1.81
CA LEU A 382 -21.00 -6.06 -2.80
C LEU A 382 -20.27 -4.80 -2.35
N PHE A 383 -20.01 -3.89 -3.29
CA PHE A 383 -19.35 -2.63 -2.98
C PHE A 383 -19.81 -1.50 -3.89
N THR A 384 -19.64 -0.27 -3.40
CA THR A 384 -19.60 0.95 -4.22
C THR A 384 -18.21 1.56 -4.11
N LEU A 385 -17.76 2.22 -5.18
CA LEU A 385 -16.50 2.96 -5.28
C LEU A 385 -16.75 4.46 -5.51
N ALA A 386 -17.76 4.79 -6.32
CA ALA A 386 -18.19 6.16 -6.58
C ALA A 386 -19.73 6.23 -6.57
N PRO A 387 -20.34 7.29 -6.00
CA PRO A 387 -19.70 8.49 -5.43
C PRO A 387 -19.10 8.30 -4.03
N LYS A 388 -19.42 7.20 -3.34
CA LYS A 388 -18.89 6.87 -2.01
C LYS A 388 -18.38 5.43 -1.99
N MET A 389 -17.27 5.20 -1.29
CA MET A 389 -16.74 3.85 -1.09
C MET A 389 -17.47 3.16 0.06
N ARG A 390 -18.10 2.00 -0.20
CA ARG A 390 -18.82 1.20 0.80
C ARG A 390 -18.65 -0.28 0.49
N VAL A 391 -18.75 -1.13 1.50
CA VAL A 391 -18.76 -2.59 1.38
C VAL A 391 -19.96 -3.16 2.11
N TYR A 392 -20.64 -4.11 1.46
CA TYR A 392 -21.84 -4.78 1.94
C TYR A 392 -21.52 -6.28 2.10
N PRO A 393 -21.11 -6.70 3.31
CA PRO A 393 -20.75 -8.10 3.57
C PRO A 393 -21.99 -9.00 3.60
N ALA A 394 -21.81 -10.32 3.48
CA ALA A 394 -22.89 -11.28 3.62
C ALA A 394 -23.71 -11.07 4.91
N SER A 395 -25.03 -11.18 4.80
CA SER A 395 -25.96 -11.06 5.93
C SER A 395 -26.16 -12.37 6.68
N ASN A 396 -25.71 -13.50 6.09
CA ASN A 396 -25.99 -14.87 6.52
C ASN A 396 -27.48 -15.25 6.53
N PHE A 397 -28.34 -14.47 5.86
CA PHE A 397 -29.77 -14.76 5.75
C PHE A 397 -30.07 -15.83 4.69
N ASN A 398 -29.30 -15.86 3.59
CA ASN A 398 -29.39 -16.85 2.53
C ASN A 398 -28.02 -17.03 1.85
N SER A 399 -27.93 -17.96 0.91
CA SER A 399 -26.72 -18.27 0.15
C SER A 399 -26.81 -17.87 -1.33
N HIS A 400 -27.62 -16.87 -1.68
CA HIS A 400 -27.80 -16.42 -3.07
C HIS A 400 -26.71 -15.44 -3.51
N PHE A 401 -25.45 -15.85 -3.46
CA PHE A 401 -24.32 -14.93 -3.65
C PHE A 401 -24.02 -14.62 -5.12
N GLN A 402 -23.89 -15.65 -5.96
CA GLN A 402 -23.62 -15.46 -7.39
C GLN A 402 -24.35 -16.48 -8.26
N TYR A 403 -24.84 -16.04 -9.41
CA TYR A 403 -25.48 -16.89 -10.43
C TYR A 403 -25.07 -16.41 -11.81
N ILE A 404 -24.86 -17.34 -12.75
CA ILE A 404 -24.57 -17.00 -14.13
C ILE A 404 -25.12 -18.05 -15.09
N ASN A 405 -25.73 -17.60 -16.19
CA ASN A 405 -26.18 -18.49 -17.25
C ASN A 405 -26.17 -17.82 -18.63
N HIS A 406 -26.02 -18.62 -19.67
CA HIS A 406 -26.02 -18.16 -21.06
C HIS A 406 -26.64 -19.24 -21.96
N HIS A 407 -27.45 -18.83 -22.94
CA HIS A 407 -28.20 -19.72 -23.84
C HIS A 407 -29.10 -20.77 -23.16
N ALA A 408 -29.48 -20.57 -21.90
CA ALA A 408 -30.45 -21.40 -21.22
C ALA A 408 -31.87 -21.09 -21.73
N LYS A 409 -32.67 -22.14 -21.94
CA LYS A 409 -34.06 -22.02 -22.42
C LYS A 409 -35.07 -21.75 -21.30
N THR A 410 -34.78 -22.24 -20.10
CA THR A 410 -35.73 -22.27 -18.97
C THR A 410 -35.25 -21.44 -17.78
N LEU A 411 -34.09 -20.77 -17.91
CA LEU A 411 -33.46 -20.02 -16.84
C LEU A 411 -33.02 -18.64 -17.36
N PRO A 412 -32.98 -17.61 -16.48
CA PRO A 412 -32.52 -16.28 -16.86
C PRO A 412 -31.09 -16.31 -17.39
N ASN A 413 -30.86 -15.69 -18.55
CA ASN A 413 -29.54 -15.54 -19.14
C ASN A 413 -28.94 -14.20 -18.75
N GLY A 414 -27.83 -14.24 -18.03
CA GLY A 414 -27.22 -13.07 -17.40
C GLY A 414 -26.43 -13.47 -16.16
N LEU A 415 -26.02 -12.47 -15.38
CA LEU A 415 -25.22 -12.61 -14.17
C LEU A 415 -25.93 -11.91 -13.01
N ILE A 416 -26.06 -12.60 -11.87
CA ILE A 416 -26.54 -12.03 -10.60
C ILE A 416 -25.41 -12.02 -9.57
N MET A 417 -25.28 -10.93 -8.82
CA MET A 417 -24.56 -10.89 -7.55
C MET A 417 -25.48 -10.43 -6.41
N GLY A 418 -25.77 -11.34 -5.48
CA GLY A 418 -26.69 -11.12 -4.37
C GLY A 418 -28.15 -11.13 -4.75
N GLY A 419 -28.99 -11.60 -3.84
CA GLY A 419 -30.44 -11.60 -4.02
C GLY A 419 -30.92 -12.75 -4.90
N GLN A 420 -32.19 -12.71 -5.26
CA GLN A 420 -32.85 -13.76 -6.04
C GLN A 420 -33.20 -13.25 -7.44
N PHE A 421 -33.72 -14.12 -8.31
CA PHE A 421 -34.21 -13.72 -9.62
C PHE A 421 -35.19 -12.53 -9.50
N HIS A 422 -35.05 -11.56 -10.42
CA HIS A 422 -35.75 -10.26 -10.43
C HIS A 422 -35.43 -9.28 -9.28
N PHE A 423 -34.74 -9.73 -8.22
CA PHE A 423 -34.35 -8.93 -7.07
C PHE A 423 -32.85 -9.05 -6.79
N GLY A 424 -32.05 -9.05 -7.86
CA GLY A 424 -30.60 -9.12 -7.79
C GLY A 424 -30.02 -7.82 -7.22
N GLY A 425 -29.07 -7.92 -6.29
CA GLY A 425 -28.28 -6.77 -5.85
C GLY A 425 -27.53 -6.14 -7.02
N ILE A 426 -27.01 -6.98 -7.91
CA ILE A 426 -26.57 -6.62 -9.26
C ILE A 426 -27.14 -7.65 -10.22
N TRP A 427 -27.74 -7.18 -11.31
CA TRP A 427 -28.11 -7.97 -12.49
C TRP A 427 -27.41 -7.38 -13.71
N VAL A 428 -26.78 -8.23 -14.52
CA VAL A 428 -26.26 -7.89 -15.85
C VAL A 428 -26.97 -8.78 -16.86
N ASP A 429 -27.62 -8.16 -17.84
CA ASP A 429 -28.35 -8.87 -18.89
C ASP A 429 -27.39 -9.64 -19.80
N GLY A 430 -27.77 -10.89 -20.10
CA GLY A 430 -27.04 -11.72 -21.06
C GLY A 430 -27.29 -11.33 -22.52
N ASP A 431 -28.52 -10.91 -22.82
CA ASP A 431 -28.94 -10.45 -24.15
C ASP A 431 -30.17 -9.51 -24.03
N PRO A 432 -30.06 -8.22 -24.40
CA PRO A 432 -28.87 -7.54 -24.92
C PRO A 432 -27.83 -7.27 -23.82
N PHE A 433 -26.54 -7.47 -24.14
CA PHE A 433 -25.45 -7.09 -23.24
C PHE A 433 -25.37 -5.56 -23.10
N GLY A 434 -24.86 -5.09 -21.96
CA GLY A 434 -24.70 -3.67 -21.67
C GLY A 434 -25.86 -3.04 -20.89
N GLN A 435 -26.90 -3.80 -20.59
CA GLN A 435 -27.97 -3.42 -19.66
C GLN A 435 -27.84 -4.16 -18.34
N GLY A 436 -28.33 -3.55 -17.28
CA GLY A 436 -28.35 -4.14 -15.96
C GLY A 436 -29.37 -3.47 -15.04
N SER A 437 -29.57 -4.08 -13.88
CA SER A 437 -30.40 -3.52 -12.83
C SER A 437 -29.83 -3.80 -11.43
N CYS A 438 -30.15 -2.94 -10.48
CA CYS A 438 -29.89 -3.15 -9.06
C CYS A 438 -31.21 -3.05 -8.31
N ALA A 439 -31.54 -4.09 -7.55
CA ALA A 439 -32.70 -4.08 -6.67
C ALA A 439 -32.59 -2.94 -5.65
N GLU A 440 -33.75 -2.44 -5.19
CA GLU A 440 -33.82 -1.44 -4.13
C GLU A 440 -33.31 -2.00 -2.80
N SER A 441 -33.61 -3.26 -2.51
CA SER A 441 -33.16 -3.99 -1.33
C SER A 441 -32.66 -5.38 -1.72
N CYS A 442 -31.73 -5.91 -0.92
CA CYS A 442 -31.16 -7.24 -1.09
C CYS A 442 -30.93 -7.84 0.30
N SER A 443 -31.55 -8.99 0.59
CA SER A 443 -31.43 -9.64 1.89
C SER A 443 -30.13 -10.44 2.03
N THR A 444 -29.42 -10.73 0.95
CA THR A 444 -28.16 -11.51 0.95
C THR A 444 -27.00 -10.73 1.58
N PHE A 445 -27.03 -9.40 1.51
CA PHE A 445 -25.94 -8.54 1.98
C PHE A 445 -26.42 -7.54 3.05
N ARG A 446 -25.70 -7.48 4.16
CA ARG A 446 -26.06 -6.63 5.30
C ARG A 446 -25.90 -5.16 4.95
N GLY A 447 -26.91 -4.36 5.30
CA GLY A 447 -26.92 -2.92 5.08
C GLY A 447 -27.00 -2.54 3.60
N TYR A 448 -27.32 -3.48 2.71
CA TYR A 448 -27.39 -3.23 1.27
C TYR A 448 -28.32 -2.06 0.95
N LYS A 449 -27.85 -1.23 0.02
CA LYS A 449 -28.63 -0.22 -0.68
C LYS A 449 -28.34 -0.34 -2.16
N ARG A 450 -29.28 0.15 -3.00
CA ARG A 450 -29.06 0.20 -4.44
C ARG A 450 -27.70 0.82 -4.77
N LEU A 451 -26.93 0.10 -5.57
CA LEU A 451 -25.54 0.45 -5.88
C LEU A 451 -25.45 1.41 -7.07
N SER A 452 -26.32 1.23 -8.06
CA SER A 452 -26.48 2.13 -9.21
C SER A 452 -27.28 3.37 -8.83
N LYS A 453 -27.18 4.43 -9.65
CA LYS A 453 -28.00 5.63 -9.47
C LYS A 453 -29.50 5.32 -9.62
N GLU A 454 -29.85 4.60 -10.67
CA GLU A 454 -31.22 4.26 -11.06
C GLU A 454 -31.45 2.74 -10.98
N PRO A 455 -32.70 2.26 -10.79
CA PRO A 455 -32.98 0.82 -10.68
C PRO A 455 -32.51 0.02 -11.89
N ALA A 456 -32.68 0.57 -13.10
CA ALA A 456 -32.13 0.05 -14.34
C ALA A 456 -31.05 1.01 -14.83
N PHE A 457 -29.96 0.47 -15.38
CA PHE A 457 -28.83 1.25 -15.84
C PHE A 457 -28.24 0.67 -17.11
N ARG A 458 -27.54 1.54 -17.85
CA ARG A 458 -26.69 1.13 -18.97
C ARG A 458 -25.23 1.12 -18.50
N ILE A 459 -24.56 0.02 -18.78
CA ILE A 459 -23.15 -0.20 -18.48
C ILE A 459 -22.34 0.69 -19.42
N LYS A 460 -21.48 1.53 -18.83
CA LYS A 460 -20.48 2.33 -19.54
C LYS A 460 -19.16 1.58 -19.64
N SER A 461 -18.74 0.96 -18.54
CA SER A 461 -17.52 0.17 -18.44
C SER A 461 -17.79 -1.06 -17.56
N LEU A 462 -17.35 -2.25 -17.98
CA LEU A 462 -17.37 -3.45 -17.14
C LEU A 462 -16.03 -4.15 -17.20
N GLU A 463 -15.49 -4.48 -16.04
CA GLU A 463 -14.27 -5.27 -15.90
C GLU A 463 -14.46 -6.44 -14.95
N VAL A 464 -13.74 -7.53 -15.23
CA VAL A 464 -13.64 -8.68 -14.33
C VAL A 464 -12.17 -8.99 -14.07
N TRP A 465 -11.83 -9.08 -12.79
CA TRP A 465 -10.49 -9.35 -12.28
C TRP A 465 -10.52 -10.62 -11.43
N GLY A 466 -9.80 -11.67 -11.83
CA GLY A 466 -9.56 -12.81 -10.96
C GLY A 466 -8.64 -12.41 -9.81
N VAL A 467 -8.86 -12.91 -8.60
CA VAL A 467 -8.01 -12.56 -7.44
C VAL A 467 -7.39 -13.81 -6.83
N GLY A 468 -6.15 -13.67 -6.37
CA GLY A 468 -5.33 -14.81 -5.98
C GLY A 468 -4.93 -15.70 -7.16
N GLU A 469 -4.42 -16.89 -6.83
CA GLU A 469 -4.05 -17.89 -7.82
C GLU A 469 -5.25 -18.41 -8.60
N LYS A 470 -5.04 -18.73 -9.89
CA LYS A 470 -6.03 -19.50 -10.65
C LYS A 470 -6.12 -20.89 -10.02
N PRO A 471 -7.32 -21.40 -9.68
CA PRO A 471 -7.46 -22.79 -9.29
C PRO A 471 -6.95 -23.71 -10.40
N LEU A 472 -6.24 -24.77 -10.02
CA LEU A 472 -5.85 -25.82 -10.97
C LEU A 472 -7.13 -26.52 -11.42
N SER A 473 -7.40 -26.51 -12.73
CA SER A 473 -8.46 -27.36 -13.27
C SER A 473 -7.91 -28.78 -13.49
N ASP A 474 -8.78 -29.79 -13.46
CA ASP A 474 -8.41 -31.17 -13.80
C ASP A 474 -7.88 -31.30 -15.25
N LYS A 475 -8.20 -30.34 -16.13
CA LYS A 475 -7.65 -30.25 -17.49
C LYS A 475 -6.25 -29.66 -17.51
N ASP A 476 -5.95 -28.71 -16.63
CA ASP A 476 -4.62 -28.09 -16.50
C ASP A 476 -3.62 -29.03 -15.79
N SER A 477 -4.08 -30.07 -15.06
CA SER A 477 -3.19 -31.08 -14.48
C SER A 477 -2.59 -32.04 -15.51
N ASP A 478 -3.30 -32.30 -16.62
CA ASP A 478 -2.83 -33.17 -17.70
C ASP A 478 -1.78 -32.47 -18.60
N GLU A 479 -1.77 -31.14 -18.64
CA GLU A 479 -0.82 -30.34 -19.43
C GLU A 479 0.46 -29.97 -18.68
N ARG A 480 0.58 -30.25 -17.37
CA ARG A 480 1.83 -30.05 -16.63
C ARG A 480 2.84 -31.14 -16.99
N ASP A 481 3.72 -30.82 -17.94
CA ASP A 481 5.07 -31.39 -18.14
C ASP A 481 5.23 -32.91 -18.08
N ILE A 482 4.26 -33.68 -18.60
CA ILE A 482 4.56 -35.06 -19.00
C ILE A 482 5.16 -34.98 -20.41
N SER A 483 6.49 -35.09 -20.49
CA SER A 483 7.19 -35.18 -21.78
C SER A 483 6.53 -36.27 -22.63
N VAL A 484 6.34 -36.02 -23.93
CA VAL A 484 5.83 -37.04 -24.89
C VAL A 484 6.66 -38.34 -24.82
N LEU A 485 7.93 -38.26 -24.40
CA LEU A 485 8.82 -39.40 -24.17
C LEU A 485 8.49 -40.23 -22.92
N ASP A 486 7.80 -39.64 -21.95
CA ASP A 486 7.30 -40.32 -20.74
C ASP A 486 5.92 -40.97 -21.00
N VAL A 487 5.16 -40.47 -21.98
CA VAL A 487 3.84 -41.00 -22.39
C VAL A 487 3.96 -42.16 -23.40
N ASN A 488 4.96 -42.14 -24.28
CA ASN A 488 5.10 -43.13 -25.36
C ASN A 488 6.47 -43.85 -25.36
N PRO A 489 6.57 -45.06 -24.77
CA PRO A 489 7.80 -45.83 -24.73
C PRO A 489 8.27 -46.34 -26.11
N GLU A 490 7.39 -46.44 -27.11
CA GLU A 490 7.77 -46.82 -28.47
C GLU A 490 8.47 -45.66 -29.20
N ALA A 491 7.97 -44.43 -29.03
CA ALA A 491 8.62 -43.23 -29.56
C ALA A 491 10.03 -43.03 -28.96
N LYS A 492 10.19 -43.38 -27.67
CA LYS A 492 11.48 -43.41 -26.98
C LYS A 492 12.45 -44.43 -27.59
N ALA A 493 11.98 -45.64 -27.90
CA ALA A 493 12.79 -46.68 -28.53
C ALA A 493 13.20 -46.31 -29.97
N ILE A 494 12.31 -45.66 -30.73
CA ILE A 494 12.60 -45.21 -32.11
C ILE A 494 13.70 -44.14 -32.12
N LEU A 495 13.67 -43.19 -31.18
CA LEU A 495 14.70 -42.15 -31.06
C LEU A 495 16.08 -42.71 -30.69
N ASP A 496 16.12 -43.73 -29.84
CA ASP A 496 17.37 -44.45 -29.49
C ASP A 496 17.91 -45.22 -30.69
N MET A 497 17.05 -45.91 -31.43
CA MET A 497 17.43 -46.62 -32.65
C MET A 497 17.89 -45.68 -33.77
N ALA A 498 17.39 -44.43 -33.79
CA ALA A 498 17.77 -43.40 -34.75
C ALA A 498 19.05 -42.61 -34.37
N GLY A 499 19.68 -42.92 -33.23
CA GLY A 499 20.97 -42.35 -32.82
C GLY A 499 20.95 -40.86 -32.50
N ARG A 500 19.79 -40.27 -32.13
CA ARG A 500 19.68 -38.85 -31.78
C ARG A 500 19.88 -38.63 -30.27
N THR A 501 20.69 -37.63 -29.91
CA THR A 501 20.97 -37.26 -28.51
C THR A 501 19.79 -36.56 -27.84
N ARG A 502 19.46 -36.99 -26.61
CA ARG A 502 18.38 -36.44 -25.78
C ARG A 502 18.88 -35.19 -25.06
N HIS A 503 18.34 -34.02 -25.41
CA HIS A 503 18.76 -32.74 -24.81
C HIS A 503 17.99 -32.36 -23.52
N SER A 504 16.97 -33.14 -23.12
CA SER A 504 16.07 -32.81 -22.00
C SER A 504 16.29 -33.62 -20.72
N GLU A 505 17.20 -34.60 -20.68
CA GLU A 505 17.46 -35.39 -19.46
C GLU A 505 18.35 -34.66 -18.44
N GLY A 506 19.10 -33.63 -18.85
CA GLY A 506 20.08 -32.95 -17.99
C GLY A 506 19.53 -31.83 -17.09
N ILE A 507 18.23 -31.49 -17.19
CA ILE A 507 17.61 -30.39 -16.44
C ILE A 507 16.31 -30.91 -15.81
N ARG A 508 16.42 -31.79 -14.82
CA ARG A 508 15.28 -32.17 -13.96
C ARG A 508 15.74 -32.12 -12.50
N GLU A 509 15.08 -31.30 -11.69
CA GLU A 509 15.20 -31.40 -10.24
C GLU A 509 14.47 -32.66 -9.76
N PRO A 510 15.04 -33.44 -8.83
CA PRO A 510 14.38 -34.63 -8.32
C PRO A 510 13.11 -34.27 -7.54
N PRO A 511 12.06 -35.10 -7.62
CA PRO A 511 10.81 -34.84 -6.91
C PRO A 511 11.03 -34.83 -5.39
N PRO A 512 10.32 -33.96 -4.64
CA PRO A 512 10.41 -33.94 -3.19
C PRO A 512 9.92 -35.26 -2.60
N LEU A 513 10.69 -35.79 -1.65
CA LEU A 513 10.41 -37.02 -0.89
C LEU A 513 9.18 -36.89 0.02
#